data_AF-J3JUN0-F1
#
_entry.id   AF-J3JUN0-F1
#
_cell.length_a   1.000
_cell.length_b   1.000
_cell.length_c   1.000
_cell.angle_alpha   90.00
_cell.angle_beta   90.00
_cell.angle_gamma   90.00
#
_symmetry.space_group_name_H-M   'P 1'
#
loop_
_entity.id
_entity.type
_entity.pdbx_description
1 polymer ?
#
loop_
_entity_poly.entity_id
_entity_poly.type
_entity_poly.pdbx_seq_one_letter_code
_entity_poly.pdbx_strand_id
1 'polypeptide(L)'
;MMLSNKIWSSSRFLYGSVILLVSSVLLKLWLFESMVKFVIRDQTALRKRNQVREVYLKIPFPLNFKLYFFNVTNPEEIQTGSKPKLKEVGPFWYDEIKEKVQIIDNDTEDSLTYTPYDLFEYNQNKSNQLREDDYVTIIHPAIVGMVNLVLRDSPVFLSIVSKAIPSIFNNPQTIFLTAKVKDILFDGVELNCLGKDFGTTAVCSQMKSQIPGLKFKKDNENIFLFSLLGSFAEKWHFDQKIEST
;
A
#
# COMPACT_ATOMS: atom_id res chain seq x y z
N MET A 1 62.87 56.76 -19.35
CA MET A 1 62.78 55.34 -18.90
C MET A 1 61.99 55.16 -17.59
N MET A 2 61.97 56.13 -16.64
CA MET A 2 61.26 55.97 -15.34
C MET A 2 59.72 56.06 -15.37
N LEU A 3 59.11 56.79 -16.32
CA LEU A 3 57.64 56.95 -16.40
C LEU A 3 56.92 55.68 -16.88
N SER A 4 57.55 54.90 -17.78
CA SER A 4 56.98 53.64 -18.30
C SER A 4 56.85 52.58 -17.19
N ASN A 5 57.81 52.49 -16.28
CA ASN A 5 57.78 51.53 -15.17
C ASN A 5 56.71 51.86 -14.12
N LYS A 6 56.37 53.15 -13.96
CA LYS A 6 55.35 53.62 -12.99
C LYS A 6 53.92 53.36 -13.49
N ILE A 7 53.67 53.57 -14.78
CA ILE A 7 52.39 53.26 -15.43
C ILE A 7 52.19 51.74 -15.48
N TRP A 8 53.24 50.99 -15.82
CA TRP A 8 53.21 49.53 -15.82
C TRP A 8 53.02 48.94 -14.42
N SER A 9 53.58 49.57 -13.39
CA SER A 9 53.35 49.19 -11.98
C SER A 9 51.91 49.44 -11.53
N SER A 10 51.32 50.60 -11.87
CA SER A 10 49.92 50.94 -11.52
C SER A 10 48.89 49.99 -12.14
N SER A 11 49.09 49.58 -13.39
CA SER A 11 48.22 48.62 -14.07
C SER A 11 48.26 47.24 -13.41
N ARG A 12 49.43 46.78 -12.91
CA ARG A 12 49.57 45.50 -12.21
C ARG A 12 48.79 45.45 -10.89
N PHE A 13 48.67 46.58 -10.19
CA PHE A 13 47.85 46.66 -8.98
C PHE A 13 46.35 46.58 -9.27
N LEU A 14 45.88 47.21 -10.36
CA LEU A 14 44.49 47.12 -10.80
C LEU A 14 44.11 45.68 -11.21
N TYR A 15 44.95 45.00 -11.99
CA TYR A 15 44.72 43.59 -12.34
C TYR A 15 44.73 42.68 -11.11
N GLY A 16 45.63 42.91 -10.15
CA GLY A 16 45.66 42.18 -8.88
C GLY A 16 44.38 42.33 -8.07
N SER A 17 43.83 43.54 -7.98
CA SER A 17 42.57 43.80 -7.27
C SER A 17 41.37 43.10 -7.92
N VAL A 18 41.27 43.13 -9.25
CA VAL A 18 40.18 42.46 -9.98
C VAL A 18 40.26 40.93 -9.81
N ILE A 19 41.46 40.35 -9.89
CA ILE A 19 41.66 38.91 -9.69
C ILE A 19 41.27 38.49 -8.27
N LEU A 20 41.61 39.28 -7.25
CA LEU A 20 41.22 39.00 -5.86
C LEU A 20 39.71 39.07 -5.67
N LEU A 21 39.03 40.06 -6.27
CA LEU A 21 37.57 40.17 -6.20
C LEU A 21 36.90 38.97 -6.89
N VAL A 22 37.32 38.64 -8.11
CA VAL A 22 36.79 37.48 -8.87
C VAL A 22 37.05 36.18 -8.11
N SER A 23 38.25 35.99 -7.58
CA SER A 23 38.60 34.81 -6.76
C SER A 23 37.73 34.72 -5.51
N SER A 24 37.47 35.84 -4.82
CA SER A 24 36.61 35.84 -3.63
C SER A 24 35.15 35.46 -3.94
N VAL A 25 34.63 35.89 -5.09
CA VAL A 25 33.28 35.55 -5.55
C VAL A 25 33.20 34.07 -5.94
N LEU A 26 34.19 33.56 -6.67
CA LEU A 26 34.25 32.15 -7.05
C LEU A 26 34.39 31.22 -5.84
N LEU A 27 35.22 31.59 -4.85
CA LEU A 27 35.35 30.85 -3.60
C LEU A 27 34.05 30.83 -2.81
N LYS A 28 33.34 31.97 -2.71
CA LYS A 28 32.03 32.03 -2.06
C LYS A 28 31.01 31.14 -2.77
N LEU A 29 30.95 31.17 -4.10
CA LEU A 29 30.03 30.32 -4.87
C LEU A 29 30.33 28.84 -4.67
N TRP A 30 31.61 28.43 -4.69
CA TRP A 30 32.02 27.05 -4.49
C TRP A 30 31.78 26.54 -3.06
N LEU A 31 32.12 27.34 -2.04
CA LEU A 31 31.90 27.00 -0.63
C LEU A 31 30.42 26.98 -0.26
N PHE A 32 29.63 27.90 -0.83
CA PHE A 32 28.20 27.99 -0.59
C PHE A 32 27.49 26.71 -0.99
N GLU A 33 27.81 26.15 -2.16
CA GLU A 33 27.22 24.86 -2.57
C GLU A 33 27.51 23.73 -1.58
N SER A 34 28.74 23.65 -1.07
CA SER A 34 29.13 22.60 -0.12
C SER A 34 28.39 22.74 1.21
N MET A 35 28.32 23.97 1.74
CA MET A 35 27.62 24.27 3.00
C MET A 35 26.11 24.01 2.88
N VAL A 36 25.50 24.44 1.78
CA VAL A 36 24.08 24.19 1.51
C VAL A 36 23.80 22.69 1.42
N LYS A 37 24.62 21.94 0.67
CA LYS A 37 24.48 20.47 0.57
C LYS A 37 24.62 19.79 1.93
N PHE A 38 25.55 20.25 2.78
CA PHE A 38 25.71 19.72 4.13
C PHE A 38 24.48 19.97 5.01
N VAL A 39 23.97 21.21 5.03
CA VAL A 39 22.77 21.57 5.81
C VAL A 39 21.54 20.82 5.32
N ILE A 40 21.33 20.74 4.00
CA ILE A 40 20.19 20.00 3.42
C ILE A 40 20.26 18.53 3.83
N ARG A 41 21.42 17.87 3.65
CA ARG A 41 21.60 16.47 4.06
C ARG A 41 21.25 16.26 5.53
N ASP A 42 21.77 17.13 6.39
CA ASP A 42 21.52 17.05 7.82
C ASP A 42 20.05 17.28 8.18
N GLN A 43 19.37 18.25 7.57
CA GLN A 43 17.96 18.56 7.84
C GLN A 43 16.99 17.52 7.25
N THR A 44 17.34 16.90 6.11
CA THR A 44 16.53 15.85 5.47
C THR A 44 16.76 14.46 6.07
N ALA A 45 17.81 14.28 6.89
CA ALA A 45 18.07 13.02 7.57
C ALA A 45 16.93 12.69 8.55
N LEU A 46 16.60 11.41 8.68
CA LEU A 46 15.54 10.93 9.59
C LEU A 46 15.99 10.87 11.04
N ARG A 47 16.78 11.84 11.51
CA ARG A 47 17.24 11.93 12.90
C ARG A 47 16.10 12.36 13.82
N LYS A 48 16.11 11.90 15.08
CA LYS A 48 15.09 12.23 16.09
C LYS A 48 14.85 13.73 16.28
N ARG A 49 15.87 14.56 16.07
CA ARG A 49 15.79 16.03 16.19
C ARG A 49 15.18 16.75 14.98
N ASN A 50 15.05 16.09 13.84
CA ASN A 50 14.63 16.76 12.61
C ASN A 50 13.13 16.63 12.41
N GLN A 51 12.46 17.74 12.10
CA GLN A 51 11.01 17.78 11.85
C GLN A 51 10.58 16.89 10.67
N VAL A 52 11.46 16.69 9.68
CA VAL A 52 11.18 15.79 8.55
C VAL A 52 10.88 14.36 9.01
N ARG A 53 11.44 13.94 10.15
CA ARG A 53 11.16 12.62 10.72
C ARG A 53 9.71 12.50 11.14
N GLU A 54 9.13 13.53 11.77
CA GLU A 54 7.73 13.50 12.21
C GLU A 54 6.78 13.31 11.02
N VAL A 55 7.00 14.07 9.94
CA VAL A 55 6.24 13.96 8.69
C VAL A 55 6.47 12.62 7.99
N TYR A 56 7.69 12.09 8.04
CA TYR A 56 8.02 10.78 7.49
C TYR A 56 7.33 9.65 8.25
N LEU A 57 7.25 9.74 9.59
CA LEU A 57 6.61 8.76 10.43
C LEU A 57 5.09 8.81 10.32
N LYS A 58 4.52 10.02 10.22
CA LYS A 58 3.08 10.21 10.09
C LYS A 58 2.77 11.36 9.15
N ILE A 59 2.04 11.06 8.08
CA ILE A 59 1.62 12.09 7.14
C ILE A 59 0.58 12.97 7.84
N PRO A 60 0.75 14.31 7.86
CA PRO A 60 -0.11 15.21 8.64
C PRO A 60 -1.50 15.45 8.02
N PHE A 61 -1.78 14.82 6.87
CA PHE A 61 -3.05 14.91 6.16
C PHE A 61 -3.39 13.54 5.54
N PRO A 62 -4.69 13.21 5.39
CA PRO A 62 -5.09 12.00 4.70
C PRO A 62 -4.77 12.08 3.21
N LEU A 63 -4.34 10.96 2.65
CA LEU A 63 -4.15 10.79 1.22
C LEU A 63 -5.47 10.38 0.56
N ASN A 64 -5.65 10.77 -0.69
CA ASN A 64 -6.85 10.44 -1.45
C ASN A 64 -6.70 9.08 -2.12
N PHE A 65 -7.34 8.05 -1.59
CA PHE A 65 -7.39 6.73 -2.19
C PHE A 65 -8.68 6.56 -2.98
N LYS A 66 -8.57 6.38 -4.31
CA LYS A 66 -9.72 6.27 -5.22
C LYS A 66 -9.77 4.88 -5.82
N LEU A 67 -10.92 4.22 -5.69
CA LEU A 67 -11.15 2.90 -6.25
C LEU A 67 -12.22 2.92 -7.33
N TYR A 68 -11.97 2.17 -8.39
CA TYR A 68 -12.90 1.95 -9.49
C TYR A 68 -13.07 0.46 -9.70
N PHE A 69 -14.32 0.05 -9.90
CA PHE A 69 -14.67 -1.33 -10.21
C PHE A 69 -15.15 -1.43 -11.65
N PHE A 70 -14.70 -2.46 -12.35
CA PHE A 70 -15.32 -2.87 -13.61
C PHE A 70 -16.45 -3.85 -13.31
N ASN A 71 -17.65 -3.31 -13.09
CA ASN A 71 -18.84 -4.07 -12.79
C ASN A 71 -19.27 -4.91 -14.00
N VAL A 72 -19.38 -6.22 -13.81
CA VAL A 72 -19.79 -7.18 -14.85
C VAL A 72 -21.31 -7.23 -14.94
N THR A 73 -21.88 -6.93 -16.10
CA THR A 73 -23.35 -6.87 -16.27
C THR A 73 -23.96 -8.15 -16.84
N ASN A 74 -23.16 -9.09 -17.35
CA ASN A 74 -23.62 -10.33 -17.97
C ASN A 74 -22.88 -11.60 -17.47
N PRO A 75 -22.81 -11.85 -16.15
CA PRO A 75 -22.01 -12.95 -15.59
C PRO A 75 -22.43 -14.34 -16.12
N GLU A 76 -23.73 -14.58 -16.31
CA GLU A 76 -24.26 -15.85 -16.83
C GLU A 76 -23.89 -16.08 -18.30
N GLU A 77 -24.01 -15.05 -19.15
CA GLU A 77 -23.66 -15.12 -20.58
C GLU A 77 -22.16 -15.42 -20.76
N ILE A 78 -21.30 -14.90 -19.88
CA ILE A 78 -19.85 -15.13 -19.94
C ILE A 78 -19.53 -16.60 -19.69
N GLN A 79 -20.25 -17.26 -18.77
CA GLN A 79 -20.04 -18.67 -18.45
C GLN A 79 -20.35 -19.59 -19.63
N THR A 80 -21.22 -19.15 -20.55
CA THR A 80 -21.52 -19.86 -21.80
C THR A 80 -20.62 -19.44 -22.98
N GLY A 81 -19.58 -18.63 -22.73
CA GLY A 81 -18.59 -18.22 -23.74
C GLY A 81 -18.85 -16.87 -24.41
N SER A 82 -19.80 -16.08 -23.92
CA SER A 82 -20.05 -14.72 -24.44
C SER A 82 -18.97 -13.73 -23.99
N LYS A 83 -18.84 -12.63 -24.72
CA LYS A 83 -17.89 -11.56 -24.36
C LYS A 83 -18.36 -10.82 -23.10
N PRO A 84 -17.46 -10.53 -22.13
CA PRO A 84 -17.80 -9.74 -20.95
C PRO A 84 -18.25 -8.31 -21.29
N LYS A 85 -19.35 -7.88 -20.70
CA LYS A 85 -19.84 -6.50 -20.71
C LYS A 85 -19.49 -5.87 -19.36
N LEU A 86 -18.61 -4.87 -19.39
CA LEU A 86 -18.10 -4.18 -18.21
C LEU A 86 -18.64 -2.75 -18.15
N LYS A 87 -19.00 -2.30 -16.96
CA LYS A 87 -19.35 -0.91 -16.66
C LYS A 87 -18.46 -0.42 -15.52
N GLU A 88 -17.73 0.66 -15.75
CA GLU A 88 -16.95 1.30 -14.69
C GLU A 88 -17.89 1.90 -13.63
N VAL A 89 -17.60 1.63 -12.36
CA VAL A 89 -18.32 2.16 -11.19
C VAL A 89 -17.28 2.74 -10.24
N GLY A 90 -17.37 4.04 -10.00
CA GLY A 90 -16.45 4.76 -9.12
C GLY A 90 -16.42 6.26 -9.43
N PRO A 91 -15.55 7.02 -8.76
CA PRO A 91 -14.66 6.57 -7.70
C PRO A 91 -15.35 6.36 -6.34
N PHE A 92 -15.02 5.26 -5.67
CA PHE A 92 -15.19 5.14 -4.22
C PHE A 92 -13.98 5.78 -3.54
N TRP A 93 -14.20 6.83 -2.77
CA TRP A 93 -13.14 7.56 -2.08
C TRP A 93 -12.95 7.06 -0.67
N TYR A 94 -11.69 6.81 -0.33
CA TYR A 94 -11.23 6.57 1.02
C TYR A 94 -10.15 7.60 1.34
N ASP A 95 -10.19 8.13 2.55
CA ASP A 95 -9.11 8.91 3.14
C ASP A 95 -8.11 7.92 3.75
N GLU A 96 -6.92 7.82 3.15
CA GLU A 96 -5.86 6.92 3.57
C GLU A 96 -4.90 7.64 4.52
N ILE A 97 -4.86 7.19 5.77
CA ILE A 97 -3.99 7.70 6.82
C ILE A 97 -2.83 6.74 6.97
N LYS A 98 -1.61 7.21 6.65
CA LYS A 98 -0.38 6.43 6.76
C LYS A 98 0.42 6.80 8.01
N GLU A 99 0.76 5.80 8.79
CA GLU A 99 1.57 5.92 10.01
C GLU A 99 2.63 4.80 10.03
N LYS A 100 3.81 5.08 10.54
CA LYS A 100 4.86 4.09 10.80
C LYS A 100 4.92 3.87 12.31
N VAL A 101 4.62 2.66 12.74
CA VAL A 101 4.59 2.27 14.16
C VAL A 101 5.77 1.37 14.50
N GLN A 102 6.00 1.09 15.79
CA GLN A 102 7.08 0.20 16.27
C GLN A 102 8.46 0.59 15.72
N ILE A 103 8.81 1.85 15.93
CA ILE A 103 10.00 2.45 15.34
C ILE A 103 11.23 2.07 16.17
N ILE A 104 12.23 1.46 15.53
CA ILE A 104 13.50 1.06 16.13
C ILE A 104 14.62 1.71 15.32
N ASP A 105 15.41 2.57 15.98
CA ASP A 105 16.61 3.18 15.41
C ASP A 105 17.81 2.26 15.59
N ASN A 106 18.54 1.98 14.51
CA ASN A 106 19.84 1.34 14.57
C ASN A 106 20.94 2.36 14.25
N ASP A 107 21.55 2.89 15.31
CA ASP A 107 22.61 3.90 15.19
C ASP A 107 23.88 3.37 14.49
N THR A 108 24.13 2.05 14.56
CA THR A 108 25.34 1.45 13.96
C THR A 108 25.25 1.30 12.45
N GLU A 109 24.05 1.04 11.95
CA GLU A 109 23.78 0.83 10.53
C GLU A 109 23.17 2.07 9.85
N ASP A 110 22.99 3.17 10.60
CA ASP A 110 22.27 4.38 10.17
C ASP A 110 20.90 4.04 9.54
N SER A 111 20.18 3.13 10.20
CA SER A 111 18.95 2.53 9.68
C SER A 111 17.77 2.67 10.64
N LEU A 112 16.56 2.60 10.08
CA LEU A 112 15.30 2.72 10.79
C LEU A 112 14.41 1.52 10.45
N THR A 113 14.05 0.74 11.45
CA THR A 113 13.06 -0.34 11.31
C THR A 113 11.71 0.13 11.83
N TYR A 114 10.65 -0.17 11.11
CA TYR A 114 9.28 0.19 11.49
C TYR A 114 8.29 -0.77 10.86
N THR A 115 7.08 -0.80 11.42
CA THR A 115 5.93 -1.50 10.86
C THR A 115 5.00 -0.48 10.20
N PRO A 116 4.67 -0.62 8.91
CA PRO A 116 3.70 0.27 8.26
C PRO A 116 2.29 0.02 8.79
N TYR A 117 1.54 1.10 9.02
CA TYR A 117 0.15 1.08 9.42
C TYR A 117 -0.65 2.03 8.52
N ASP A 118 -1.55 1.46 7.74
CA ASP A 118 -2.43 2.19 6.84
C ASP A 118 -3.88 2.02 7.29
N LEU A 119 -4.58 3.14 7.49
CA LEU A 119 -6.01 3.19 7.82
C LEU A 119 -6.75 3.84 6.66
N PHE A 120 -7.84 3.21 6.19
CA PHE A 120 -8.65 3.73 5.10
C PHE A 120 -10.04 4.03 5.63
N GLU A 121 -10.41 5.31 5.66
CA GLU A 121 -11.72 5.77 6.12
C GLU A 121 -12.59 6.15 4.93
N TYR A 122 -13.78 5.58 4.83
CA TYR A 122 -14.67 5.86 3.70
C TYR A 122 -15.13 7.32 3.70
N ASN A 123 -14.92 8.03 2.58
CA ASN A 123 -15.31 9.42 2.42
C ASN A 123 -16.57 9.52 1.54
N GLN A 124 -17.74 9.55 2.19
CA GLN A 124 -19.03 9.70 1.52
C GLN A 124 -19.13 11.02 0.73
N ASN A 125 -18.60 12.12 1.27
CA ASN A 125 -18.70 13.44 0.65
C ASN A 125 -17.97 13.50 -0.71
N LYS A 126 -16.81 12.85 -0.82
CA LYS A 126 -16.04 12.76 -2.09
C LYS A 126 -16.59 11.68 -3.03
N SER A 127 -17.27 10.65 -2.50
CA SER A 127 -17.88 9.56 -3.27
C SER A 127 -19.23 9.90 -3.91
N ASN A 128 -19.71 11.14 -3.76
CA ASN A 128 -21.01 11.60 -4.27
C ASN A 128 -22.16 10.69 -3.80
N GLN A 129 -22.84 10.03 -4.75
CA GLN A 129 -24.01 9.19 -4.50
C GLN A 129 -23.66 7.72 -4.25
N LEU A 130 -22.41 7.32 -4.51
CA LEU A 130 -21.96 5.95 -4.27
C LEU A 130 -21.80 5.72 -2.77
N ARG A 131 -22.06 4.50 -2.31
CA ARG A 131 -21.88 4.06 -0.92
C ARG A 131 -20.99 2.82 -0.88
N GLU A 132 -20.22 2.65 0.18
CA GLU A 132 -19.41 1.43 0.36
C GLU A 132 -20.26 0.16 0.56
N ASP A 133 -21.53 0.32 0.91
CA ASP A 133 -22.52 -0.76 0.97
C ASP A 133 -23.14 -1.11 -0.41
N ASP A 134 -22.79 -0.39 -1.47
CA ASP A 134 -23.28 -0.69 -2.82
C ASP A 134 -22.68 -2.00 -3.32
N TYR A 135 -23.49 -2.75 -4.07
CA TYR A 135 -23.09 -4.03 -4.65
C TYR A 135 -22.39 -3.84 -5.99
N VAL A 136 -21.29 -4.57 -6.17
CA VAL A 136 -20.60 -4.70 -7.46
C VAL A 136 -20.34 -6.17 -7.76
N THR A 137 -20.37 -6.51 -9.04
CA THR A 137 -20.10 -7.84 -9.56
C THR A 137 -18.71 -7.88 -10.19
N ILE A 138 -17.80 -8.63 -9.58
CA ILE A 138 -16.41 -8.81 -10.04
C ILE A 138 -16.10 -10.30 -10.21
N ILE A 139 -15.00 -10.61 -10.91
CA ILE A 139 -14.51 -12.00 -10.94
C ILE A 139 -14.11 -12.42 -9.53
N HIS A 140 -14.53 -13.61 -9.08
CA HIS A 140 -14.31 -14.03 -7.69
C HIS A 140 -12.81 -14.28 -7.45
N PRO A 141 -12.11 -13.43 -6.66
CA PRO A 141 -10.65 -13.48 -6.58
C PRO A 141 -10.15 -14.75 -5.90
N ALA A 142 -10.82 -15.18 -4.82
CA ALA A 142 -10.47 -16.40 -4.10
C ALA A 142 -10.64 -17.68 -4.93
N ILE A 143 -11.74 -17.83 -5.69
CA ILE A 143 -11.94 -18.99 -6.58
C ILE A 143 -10.84 -19.02 -7.64
N VAL A 144 -10.64 -17.91 -8.35
CA VAL A 144 -9.64 -17.84 -9.44
C VAL A 144 -8.23 -18.04 -8.91
N GLY A 145 -7.89 -17.42 -7.78
CA GLY A 145 -6.60 -17.59 -7.12
C GLY A 145 -6.34 -19.04 -6.72
N MET A 146 -7.31 -19.67 -6.06
CA MET A 146 -7.21 -21.06 -5.62
C MET A 146 -7.04 -22.02 -6.79
N VAL A 147 -7.88 -21.90 -7.83
CA VAL A 147 -7.81 -22.76 -9.02
C VAL A 147 -6.48 -22.56 -9.75
N ASN A 148 -6.02 -21.32 -9.96
CA ASN A 148 -4.75 -21.05 -10.63
C ASN A 148 -3.53 -21.54 -9.83
N LEU A 149 -3.55 -21.39 -8.49
CA LEU A 149 -2.49 -21.92 -7.64
C LEU A 149 -2.39 -23.45 -7.75
N VAL A 150 -3.51 -24.15 -7.67
CA VAL A 150 -3.53 -25.62 -7.76
C VAL A 150 -3.20 -26.10 -9.18
N LEU A 151 -3.68 -25.41 -10.22
CA LEU A 151 -3.32 -25.70 -11.62
C LEU A 151 -1.80 -25.64 -11.83
N ARG A 152 -1.14 -24.63 -11.23
CA ARG A 152 0.29 -24.40 -11.38
C ARG A 152 1.13 -25.37 -10.55
N ASP A 153 0.79 -25.53 -9.27
CA ASP A 153 1.68 -26.19 -8.31
C ASP A 153 1.37 -27.69 -8.16
N SER A 154 0.11 -28.10 -8.31
CA SER A 154 -0.31 -29.49 -8.09
C SER A 154 -1.62 -29.84 -8.81
N PRO A 155 -1.60 -30.00 -10.14
CA PRO A 155 -2.80 -30.20 -10.95
C PRO A 155 -3.57 -31.48 -10.61
N VAL A 156 -2.93 -32.47 -9.97
CA VAL A 156 -3.58 -33.70 -9.49
C VAL A 156 -4.70 -33.40 -8.48
N PHE A 157 -4.59 -32.31 -7.71
CA PHE A 157 -5.58 -31.94 -6.70
C PHE A 157 -6.74 -31.08 -7.22
N LEU A 158 -6.79 -30.77 -8.52
CA LEU A 158 -7.88 -29.97 -9.10
C LEU A 158 -9.25 -30.59 -8.88
N SER A 159 -9.35 -31.91 -8.96
CA SER A 159 -10.61 -32.63 -8.73
C SER A 159 -11.14 -32.45 -7.30
N ILE A 160 -10.25 -32.27 -6.32
CA ILE A 160 -10.59 -32.01 -4.93
C ILE A 160 -11.10 -30.57 -4.79
N VAL A 161 -10.37 -29.60 -5.35
CA VAL A 161 -10.76 -28.19 -5.34
C VAL A 161 -12.11 -27.98 -6.02
N SER A 162 -12.32 -28.55 -7.20
CA SER A 162 -13.57 -28.44 -7.95
C SER A 162 -14.77 -28.98 -7.17
N LYS A 163 -14.59 -30.02 -6.34
CA LYS A 163 -15.63 -30.55 -5.46
C LYS A 163 -15.86 -29.70 -4.21
N ALA A 164 -14.83 -29.00 -3.73
CA ALA A 164 -14.91 -28.14 -2.56
C ALA A 164 -15.57 -26.79 -2.86
N ILE A 165 -15.42 -26.25 -4.09
CA ILE A 165 -15.93 -24.93 -4.48
C ILE A 165 -17.42 -24.72 -4.12
N PRO A 166 -18.35 -25.63 -4.47
CA PRO A 166 -19.76 -25.43 -4.15
C PRO A 166 -20.03 -25.32 -2.65
N SER A 167 -19.31 -26.09 -1.83
CA SER A 167 -19.44 -26.08 -0.37
C SER A 167 -18.85 -24.81 0.26
N ILE A 168 -17.66 -24.39 -0.18
CA ILE A 168 -16.93 -23.23 0.35
C ILE A 168 -17.60 -21.91 -0.05
N PHE A 169 -18.11 -21.81 -1.27
CA PHE A 169 -18.60 -20.56 -1.85
C PHE A 169 -20.14 -20.50 -1.96
N ASN A 170 -20.87 -21.30 -1.17
CA ASN A 170 -22.34 -21.31 -1.11
C ASN A 170 -23.04 -21.59 -2.45
N ASN A 171 -22.56 -22.59 -3.18
CA ASN A 171 -23.05 -22.97 -4.51
C ASN A 171 -23.12 -21.78 -5.47
N PRO A 172 -21.96 -21.19 -5.81
CA PRO A 172 -21.93 -20.02 -6.67
C PRO A 172 -22.47 -20.38 -8.05
N GLN A 173 -23.42 -19.59 -8.57
CA GLN A 173 -24.00 -19.84 -9.90
C GLN A 173 -22.99 -19.57 -11.01
N THR A 174 -22.13 -18.56 -10.83
CA THR A 174 -21.11 -18.16 -11.80
C THR A 174 -19.75 -18.02 -11.11
N ILE A 175 -18.68 -17.85 -11.89
CA ILE A 175 -17.34 -17.53 -11.36
C ILE A 175 -17.21 -16.08 -10.86
N PHE A 176 -18.30 -15.30 -10.93
CA PHE A 176 -18.37 -13.92 -10.49
C PHE A 176 -18.98 -13.83 -9.09
N LEU A 177 -18.50 -12.87 -8.34
CA LEU A 177 -18.91 -12.53 -7.00
C LEU A 177 -19.66 -11.20 -7.04
N THR A 178 -20.88 -11.19 -6.51
CA THR A 178 -21.66 -9.97 -6.26
C THR A 178 -21.69 -9.72 -4.77
N ALA A 179 -20.98 -8.69 -4.32
CA ALA A 179 -20.87 -8.35 -2.91
C ALA A 179 -20.74 -6.83 -2.73
N LYS A 180 -20.86 -6.36 -1.49
CA LYS A 180 -20.67 -4.95 -1.17
C LYS A 180 -19.22 -4.55 -1.40
N VAL A 181 -19.00 -3.30 -1.80
CA VAL A 181 -17.66 -2.74 -2.01
C VAL A 181 -16.80 -2.89 -0.74
N LYS A 182 -17.35 -2.58 0.43
CA LYS A 182 -16.62 -2.73 1.70
C LYS A 182 -16.24 -4.19 2.03
N ASP A 183 -17.10 -5.15 1.68
CA ASP A 183 -16.86 -6.57 1.94
C ASP A 183 -15.75 -7.10 1.02
N ILE A 184 -15.76 -6.69 -0.25
CA ILE A 184 -14.72 -7.05 -1.22
C ILE A 184 -13.35 -6.50 -0.81
N LEU A 185 -13.32 -5.26 -0.33
CA LEU A 185 -12.08 -4.56 -0.03
C LEU A 185 -11.52 -4.89 1.35
N PHE A 186 -12.36 -4.87 2.38
CA PHE A 186 -11.93 -4.83 3.78
C PHE A 186 -12.64 -5.85 4.67
N ASP A 187 -13.96 -5.74 4.87
CA ASP A 187 -14.72 -6.53 5.85
C ASP A 187 -14.64 -8.04 5.58
N GLY A 188 -14.56 -8.41 4.30
CA GLY A 188 -14.34 -9.76 3.84
C GLY A 188 -15.62 -10.46 3.43
N VAL A 189 -15.49 -11.25 2.39
CA VAL A 189 -16.52 -12.13 1.83
C VAL A 189 -16.37 -13.50 2.46
N GLU A 190 -17.51 -14.07 2.86
CA GLU A 190 -17.55 -15.32 3.62
C GLU A 190 -17.14 -16.53 2.78
N LEU A 191 -16.26 -17.36 3.35
CA LEU A 191 -15.87 -18.68 2.85
C LEU A 191 -16.29 -19.73 3.88
N ASN A 192 -17.19 -20.61 3.50
CA ASN A 192 -17.81 -21.57 4.39
C ASN A 192 -17.00 -22.87 4.49
N CYS A 193 -16.27 -23.02 5.60
CA CYS A 193 -15.53 -24.24 5.91
C CYS A 193 -16.32 -25.21 6.82
N LEU A 194 -17.65 -25.10 6.81
CA LEU A 194 -18.56 -25.97 7.57
C LEU A 194 -18.86 -27.30 6.85
N GLY A 195 -18.52 -27.40 5.56
CA GLY A 195 -18.70 -28.62 4.78
C GLY A 195 -17.91 -29.78 5.34
N LYS A 196 -18.57 -30.94 5.52
CA LYS A 196 -17.96 -32.17 6.06
C LYS A 196 -17.35 -33.07 4.98
N ASP A 197 -17.44 -32.69 3.72
CA ASP A 197 -16.81 -33.45 2.65
C ASP A 197 -15.28 -33.34 2.72
N PHE A 198 -14.61 -34.36 2.20
CA PHE A 198 -13.15 -34.43 2.22
C PHE A 198 -12.49 -33.24 1.53
N GLY A 199 -13.08 -32.75 0.42
CA GLY A 199 -12.53 -31.65 -0.35
C GLY A 199 -12.53 -30.34 0.43
N THR A 200 -13.68 -29.98 1.00
CA THR A 200 -13.82 -28.79 1.84
C THR A 200 -12.89 -28.85 3.04
N THR A 201 -12.83 -29.99 3.73
CA THR A 201 -11.96 -30.17 4.90
C THR A 201 -10.48 -30.01 4.53
N ALA A 202 -10.04 -30.63 3.42
CA ALA A 202 -8.66 -30.54 2.96
C ALA A 202 -8.28 -29.11 2.55
N VAL A 203 -9.14 -28.43 1.76
CA VAL A 203 -8.89 -27.05 1.31
C VAL A 203 -8.85 -26.10 2.50
N CYS A 204 -9.82 -26.16 3.40
CA CYS A 204 -9.89 -25.27 4.55
C CYS A 204 -8.74 -25.49 5.55
N SER A 205 -8.33 -26.74 5.76
CA SER A 205 -7.14 -27.06 6.56
C SER A 205 -5.86 -26.49 5.93
N GLN A 206 -5.70 -26.64 4.61
CA GLN A 206 -4.56 -26.09 3.89
C GLN A 206 -4.52 -24.56 3.96
N MET A 207 -5.67 -23.91 3.79
CA MET A 207 -5.78 -22.45 3.94
C MET A 207 -5.37 -22.00 5.35
N LYS A 208 -5.86 -22.68 6.40
CA LYS A 208 -5.51 -22.37 7.79
C LYS A 208 -4.03 -22.53 8.10
N SER A 209 -3.36 -23.47 7.44
CA SER A 209 -1.92 -23.74 7.62
C SER A 209 -1.04 -22.72 6.87
N GLN A 210 -1.43 -22.32 5.66
CA GLN A 210 -0.59 -21.52 4.78
C GLN A 210 -0.80 -20.01 4.91
N ILE A 211 -1.97 -19.57 5.36
CA ILE A 211 -2.33 -18.14 5.38
C ILE A 211 -2.24 -17.64 6.83
N PRO A 212 -1.13 -16.99 7.23
CA PRO A 212 -1.03 -16.38 8.55
C PRO A 212 -2.02 -15.22 8.66
N GLY A 213 -2.68 -15.10 9.81
CA GLY A 213 -3.58 -13.96 10.08
C GLY A 213 -4.94 -14.03 9.37
N LEU A 214 -5.40 -15.23 8.99
CA LEU A 214 -6.78 -15.41 8.52
C LEU A 214 -7.77 -14.83 9.52
N LYS A 215 -8.77 -14.14 9.00
CA LYS A 215 -9.87 -13.61 9.79
C LYS A 215 -11.07 -14.53 9.71
N PHE A 216 -11.76 -14.60 10.84
CA PHE A 216 -12.92 -15.45 11.04
C PHE A 216 -14.12 -14.58 11.36
N LYS A 217 -15.31 -15.06 11.00
CA LYS A 217 -16.54 -14.45 11.46
C LYS A 217 -16.60 -14.52 12.99
N LYS A 218 -16.98 -13.42 13.66
CA LYS A 218 -16.97 -13.30 15.14
C LYS A 218 -17.68 -14.45 15.86
N ASP A 219 -18.70 -15.03 15.23
CA ASP A 219 -19.52 -16.11 15.81
C ASP A 219 -19.08 -17.52 15.40
N ASN A 220 -18.18 -17.68 14.42
CA ASN A 220 -17.83 -18.99 13.89
C ASN A 220 -16.42 -19.05 13.27
N GLU A 221 -15.51 -19.75 13.92
CA GLU A 221 -14.12 -19.97 13.47
C GLU A 221 -14.00 -20.83 12.20
N ASN A 222 -15.07 -21.47 11.75
CA ASN A 222 -15.10 -22.23 10.50
C ASN A 222 -15.68 -21.42 9.33
N ILE A 223 -15.89 -20.11 9.50
CA ILE A 223 -16.26 -19.19 8.42
C ILE A 223 -15.12 -18.20 8.26
N PHE A 224 -14.39 -18.31 7.15
CA PHE A 224 -13.26 -17.42 6.87
C PHE A 224 -13.76 -16.19 6.13
N LEU A 225 -13.08 -15.06 6.34
CA LEU A 225 -13.37 -13.80 5.67
C LEU A 225 -12.23 -13.47 4.71
N PHE A 226 -12.55 -13.38 3.43
CA PHE A 226 -11.59 -13.02 2.38
C PHE A 226 -11.85 -11.60 1.88
N SER A 227 -10.87 -10.73 1.98
CA SER A 227 -10.88 -9.39 1.40
C SER A 227 -9.59 -9.09 0.65
N LEU A 228 -9.65 -8.19 -0.33
CA LEU A 228 -8.52 -7.86 -1.21
C LEU A 228 -7.41 -7.08 -0.50
N LEU A 229 -7.78 -6.18 0.42
CA LEU A 229 -6.84 -5.33 1.15
C LEU A 229 -6.69 -5.76 2.62
N GLY A 230 -7.42 -6.80 3.03
CA GLY A 230 -7.54 -7.23 4.44
C GLY A 230 -8.46 -6.29 5.22
N SER A 231 -9.09 -6.77 6.30
CA SER A 231 -9.74 -5.81 7.21
C SER A 231 -8.70 -5.14 8.08
N PHE A 232 -8.94 -3.87 8.34
CA PHE A 232 -8.09 -3.05 9.21
C PHE A 232 -7.91 -3.71 10.56
N ALA A 233 -6.72 -3.60 11.11
CA ALA A 233 -6.55 -3.71 12.54
C ALA A 233 -6.95 -2.36 13.13
N GLU A 234 -7.96 -2.34 13.99
CA GLU A 234 -8.27 -1.17 14.78
C GLU A 234 -7.01 -0.75 15.56
N LYS A 235 -6.68 0.55 15.50
CA LYS A 235 -5.47 1.14 16.09
C LYS A 235 -5.21 0.70 17.55
N TRP A 236 -6.28 0.53 18.34
CA TRP A 236 -6.23 0.08 19.74
C TRP A 236 -5.61 -1.32 19.93
N HIS A 237 -5.80 -2.24 18.98
CA HIS A 237 -5.20 -3.58 19.08
C HIS A 237 -3.69 -3.57 18.90
N PHE A 238 -3.13 -2.54 18.26
CA PHE A 238 -1.70 -2.37 18.10
C PHE A 238 -1.07 -1.70 19.32
N ASP A 239 -1.71 -0.71 19.92
CA ASP A 239 -1.21 -0.02 21.12
C ASP A 239 -1.10 -0.98 22.33
N GLN A 240 -2.04 -1.91 22.51
CA GLN A 240 -1.97 -2.89 23.61
C GLN A 240 -0.82 -3.89 23.50
N LYS A 241 -0.36 -4.20 22.28
CA LYS A 241 0.77 -5.11 22.08
C LYS A 241 2.11 -4.47 22.48
N ILE A 242 2.15 -3.13 22.55
CA ILE A 242 3.31 -2.35 22.98
C ILE A 242 3.43 -2.34 24.50
N GLU A 243 2.33 -2.34 25.25
CA GLU A 243 2.37 -2.39 26.72
C GLU A 243 2.67 -3.79 27.28
N SER A 244 2.50 -4.85 26.48
CA SER A 244 2.71 -6.23 26.89
C SER A 244 4.09 -6.83 26.55
N THR A 245 5.03 -6.02 26.04
CA THR A 245 6.40 -6.45 25.68
C THR A 245 7.43 -5.55 26.34
#